data_AF-A0A965BW28-F1
#
_entry.id   AF-A0A965BW28-F1
#
_cell.length_a   1.000
_cell.length_b   1.000
_cell.length_c   1.000
_cell.angle_alpha   90.00
_cell.angle_beta   90.00
_cell.angle_gamma   90.00
#
_symmetry.space_group_name_H-M   'P 1'
#
loop_
_entity.id
_entity.type
_entity.pdbx_description
1 polymer ?
#
loop_
_entity_poly.entity_id
_entity_poly.type
_entity_poly.pdbx_seq_one_letter_code
_entity_poly.pdbx_strand_id
1 'polypeptide(L)'
;WTNGHQQLLEEFRRFAGKRSLRQAMFAYRGNPGSIELIGTPDAVASQMAEAMQEAGGDGFLISLGNVSRRSIAEIADGLVPALQARGLARKAYEFAHFRDNLRAF
;
A
#
# COMPACT_ATOMS: atom_id res chain seq x y z
N TRP A 1 24.68 3.34 2.56
CA TRP A 1 24.51 1.89 2.38
C TRP A 1 23.51 1.40 3.43
N THR A 2 22.28 1.15 2.96
CA THR A 2 21.11 0.40 3.49
C THR A 2 20.90 0.24 5.01
N ASN A 3 20.34 1.26 5.67
CA ASN A 3 19.76 1.14 7.02
C ASN A 3 18.39 0.40 7.01
N GLY A 4 17.64 0.51 5.91
CA GLY A 4 16.32 -0.13 5.78
C GLY A 4 16.34 -1.67 5.79
N HIS A 5 17.42 -2.29 5.29
CA HIS A 5 17.57 -3.75 5.37
C HIS A 5 17.81 -4.23 6.80
N GLN A 6 18.40 -3.41 7.67
CA GLN A 6 18.64 -3.77 9.06
C GLN A 6 17.34 -3.72 9.88
N GLN A 7 16.51 -2.69 9.69
CA GLN A 7 15.19 -2.60 10.33
C GLN A 7 14.27 -3.76 9.95
N LEU A 8 14.19 -4.09 8.65
CA LEU A 8 13.33 -5.18 8.19
C LEU A 8 13.78 -6.55 8.74
N LEU A 9 15.10 -6.75 8.88
CA LEU A 9 15.66 -7.95 9.49
C LEU A 9 15.38 -8.02 11.00
N GLU A 10 15.43 -6.89 11.70
CA GLU A 10 15.09 -6.82 13.12
C GLU A 10 13.59 -7.07 13.37
N GLU A 11 12.71 -6.48 12.57
CA GLU A 11 11.27 -6.75 12.60
C GLU A 11 10.98 -8.21 12.30
N PHE A 12 11.63 -8.78 11.28
CA PHE A 12 11.52 -10.21 11.00
C PHE A 12 11.99 -11.06 12.18
N ARG A 13 13.10 -10.72 12.84
CA ARG A 13 13.58 -11.43 14.05
C ARG A 13 12.58 -11.35 15.20
N ARG A 14 11.99 -10.17 15.44
CA ARG A 14 10.96 -9.96 16.46
C ARG A 14 9.70 -10.78 16.15
N PHE A 15 9.26 -10.76 14.89
CA PHE A 15 8.09 -11.48 14.40
C PHE A 15 8.28 -13.02 14.40
N ALA A 16 9.48 -13.48 14.04
CA ALA A 16 9.82 -14.90 14.02
C ALA A 16 9.82 -15.51 15.43
N GLY A 17 10.28 -14.77 16.44
CA GLY A 17 10.28 -15.22 17.83
C GLY A 17 10.94 -16.59 17.99
N LYS A 18 10.22 -17.59 18.54
CA LYS A 18 10.67 -18.98 18.70
C LYS A 18 10.25 -19.92 17.54
N ARG A 19 9.58 -19.40 16.50
CA ARG A 19 9.10 -20.21 15.38
C ARG A 19 10.28 -20.70 14.55
N SER A 20 10.14 -21.86 13.92
CA SER A 20 11.13 -22.28 12.91
C SER A 20 11.16 -21.27 11.76
N LEU A 21 12.33 -21.12 11.10
CA LEU A 21 12.49 -20.21 9.96
C LEU A 21 11.39 -20.44 8.90
N ARG A 22 11.01 -21.69 8.64
CA ARG A 22 9.92 -22.06 7.74
C ARG A 22 8.59 -21.45 8.17
N GLN A 23 8.20 -21.62 9.43
CA GLN A 23 6.94 -21.08 9.97
C GLN A 23 6.93 -19.55 9.99
N ALA A 24 8.05 -18.92 10.36
CA ALA A 24 8.21 -17.48 10.33
C ALA A 24 8.07 -16.92 8.90
N MET A 25 8.70 -17.57 7.92
CA MET A 25 8.60 -17.17 6.50
C MET A 25 7.18 -17.30 5.95
N PHE A 26 6.43 -18.35 6.30
CA PHE A 26 5.03 -18.48 5.88
C PHE A 26 4.14 -17.40 6.48
N ALA A 27 4.33 -17.07 7.76
CA ALA A 27 3.54 -16.03 8.42
C ALA A 27 3.94 -14.61 8.00
N TYR A 28 5.21 -14.38 7.62
CA TYR A 28 5.71 -13.07 7.17
C TYR A 28 5.33 -12.74 5.72
N ARG A 29 4.83 -13.72 4.95
CA ARG A 29 4.39 -13.49 3.54
C ARG A 29 3.26 -12.47 3.40
N GLY A 30 2.58 -12.10 4.48
CA GLY A 30 1.46 -11.15 4.48
C GLY A 30 1.82 -9.68 4.61
N ASN A 31 3.11 -9.29 4.53
CA ASN A 31 3.57 -7.91 4.74
C ASN A 31 3.00 -7.32 6.07
N PRO A 32 3.49 -7.78 7.23
CA PRO A 32 2.84 -7.59 8.54
C PRO A 32 2.74 -6.14 9.05
N GLY A 33 3.16 -5.14 8.26
CA GLY A 33 2.93 -3.72 8.52
C GLY A 33 1.99 -3.03 7.54
N SER A 34 1.37 -3.77 6.61
CA SER A 34 0.41 -3.23 5.64
C SER A 34 -1.04 -3.52 6.03
N ILE A 35 -1.91 -2.58 5.70
CA ILE A 35 -3.36 -2.74 5.85
C ILE A 35 -3.85 -3.69 4.76
N GLU A 36 -4.55 -4.75 5.16
CA GLU A 36 -5.19 -5.66 4.22
C GLU A 36 -6.46 -5.02 3.67
N LEU A 37 -6.43 -4.69 2.37
CA LEU A 37 -7.51 -4.02 1.66
C LEU A 37 -8.16 -5.02 0.70
N ILE A 38 -9.23 -5.68 1.16
CA ILE A 38 -9.96 -6.70 0.38
C ILE A 38 -11.44 -6.34 0.35
N GLY A 39 -12.01 -6.33 -0.85
CA GLY A 39 -13.44 -6.08 -1.03
C GLY A 39 -13.76 -5.51 -2.39
N THR A 40 -14.93 -4.87 -2.48
CA THR A 40 -15.32 -4.08 -3.66
C THR A 40 -14.50 -2.79 -3.74
N PRO A 41 -14.36 -2.18 -4.93
CA PRO A 41 -13.68 -0.89 -5.07
C PRO A 41 -14.18 0.20 -4.12
N ASP A 42 -15.50 0.27 -3.91
CA ASP A 42 -16.10 1.23 -2.98
C ASP A 42 -15.75 0.96 -1.52
N ALA A 43 -15.77 -0.31 -1.09
CA ALA A 43 -15.41 -0.68 0.27
C ALA A 43 -13.93 -0.40 0.55
N VAL A 44 -13.05 -0.72 -0.40
CA VAL A 44 -11.61 -0.44 -0.29
C VAL A 44 -11.35 1.06 -0.29
N ALA A 45 -12.02 1.84 -1.13
CA ALA A 45 -11.88 3.31 -1.14
C ALA A 45 -12.29 3.93 0.21
N SER A 46 -13.36 3.43 0.84
CA SER A 46 -13.76 3.85 2.19
C SER A 46 -12.69 3.50 3.24
N GLN A 47 -12.17 2.27 3.23
CA GLN A 47 -11.11 1.85 4.16
C GLN A 47 -9.82 2.68 3.99
N MET A 48 -9.44 3.00 2.75
CA MET A 48 -8.29 3.86 2.48
C MET A 48 -8.51 5.29 3.00
N ALA A 49 -9.73 5.81 2.93
CA ALA A 49 -10.07 7.12 3.48
C ALA A 49 -9.89 7.15 5.01
N GLU A 50 -10.44 6.16 5.70
CA GLU A 50 -10.32 5.99 7.15
C GLU A 50 -8.86 5.84 7.57
N ALA A 51 -8.11 4.96 6.89
CA ALA A 51 -6.69 4.75 7.16
C ALA A 51 -5.87 6.04 7.00
N MET A 52 -6.20 6.90 6.03
CA MET A 52 -5.48 8.15 5.82
C MET A 52 -5.71 9.16 6.95
N GLN A 53 -6.91 9.20 7.54
CA GLN A 53 -7.21 10.07 8.68
C GLN A 53 -6.37 9.70 9.92
N GLU A 54 -6.15 8.40 10.13
CA GLU A 54 -5.41 7.90 11.29
C GLU A 54 -3.88 7.92 11.08
N ALA A 55 -3.41 7.63 9.86
CA ALA A 55 -1.99 7.53 9.57
C ALA A 55 -1.31 8.90 9.31
N GLY A 56 -2.07 9.91 8.87
CA GLY A 56 -1.56 11.25 8.58
C GLY A 56 -0.50 11.31 7.46
N GLY A 57 -0.51 10.34 6.55
CA GLY A 57 0.41 10.27 5.41
C GLY A 57 -0.12 10.94 4.14
N ASP A 58 0.72 11.03 3.11
CA ASP A 58 0.38 11.66 1.82
C ASP A 58 -0.06 10.66 0.74
N GLY A 59 -0.10 9.37 1.07
CA GLY A 59 -0.40 8.33 0.08
C GLY A 59 -0.13 6.90 0.57
N PHE A 60 -0.36 5.96 -0.35
CA PHE A 60 -0.15 4.53 -0.11
C PHE A 60 0.93 3.97 -1.04
N LEU A 61 1.73 3.05 -0.50
CA LEU A 61 2.56 2.17 -1.32
C LEU A 61 1.77 0.90 -1.63
N ILE A 62 1.46 0.68 -2.91
CA ILE A 62 0.75 -0.52 -3.36
C ILE A 62 1.74 -1.68 -3.48
N SER A 63 1.62 -2.65 -2.58
CA SER A 63 2.42 -3.87 -2.58
C SER A 63 1.57 -5.06 -3.01
N LEU A 64 1.81 -5.55 -4.22
CA LEU A 64 1.13 -6.72 -4.76
C LEU A 64 2.12 -7.88 -4.89
N GLY A 65 1.76 -9.05 -4.36
CA GLY A 65 2.59 -10.25 -4.46
C GLY A 65 2.84 -10.73 -5.90
N ASN A 66 1.95 -10.36 -6.84
CA ASN A 66 2.12 -10.57 -8.27
C ASN A 66 1.53 -9.39 -9.04
N VAL A 67 2.39 -8.55 -9.63
CA VAL A 67 1.95 -7.46 -10.50
C VAL A 67 1.65 -8.02 -11.88
N SER A 68 0.38 -7.99 -12.27
CA SER A 68 -0.10 -8.45 -13.57
C SER A 68 -0.93 -7.36 -14.25
N ARG A 69 -1.18 -7.49 -15.56
CA ARG A 69 -2.10 -6.57 -16.26
C ARG A 69 -3.49 -6.54 -15.61
N ARG A 70 -3.95 -7.69 -15.11
CA ARG A 70 -5.22 -7.81 -14.41
C ARG A 70 -5.23 -7.01 -13.11
N SER A 71 -4.20 -7.14 -12.28
CA SER A 71 -4.15 -6.38 -11.02
C SER A 71 -4.03 -4.88 -11.26
N ILE A 72 -3.33 -4.47 -12.33
CA ILE A 72 -3.29 -3.06 -12.74
C ILE A 72 -4.68 -2.58 -13.17
N ALA A 73 -5.42 -3.35 -13.98
CA ALA A 73 -6.77 -3.00 -14.41
C ALA A 73 -7.77 -2.96 -13.24
N GLU A 74 -7.72 -3.92 -12.32
CA GLU A 74 -8.57 -3.92 -11.11
C GLU A 74 -8.37 -2.64 -10.27
N ILE A 75 -7.13 -2.13 -10.20
CA ILE A 75 -6.82 -0.86 -9.52
C ILE A 75 -7.23 0.35 -10.37
N ALA A 76 -6.75 0.43 -11.61
CA ALA A 76 -6.90 1.62 -12.47
C ALA A 76 -8.34 1.84 -12.95
N ASP A 77 -9.06 0.76 -13.27
CA ASP A 77 -10.42 0.81 -13.80
C ASP A 77 -11.47 0.57 -12.72
N GLY A 78 -11.10 -0.09 -11.61
CA GLY A 78 -11.99 -0.35 -10.48
C GLY A 78 -11.82 0.65 -9.35
N LEU A 79 -10.68 0.60 -8.66
CA LEU A 79 -10.43 1.37 -7.44
C LEU A 79 -10.25 2.87 -7.66
N VAL A 80 -9.47 3.27 -8.68
CA VAL A 80 -9.15 4.68 -8.93
C VAL A 80 -10.41 5.53 -9.19
N PRO A 81 -11.39 5.10 -10.00
CA PRO A 81 -12.64 5.84 -10.15
C PRO A 81 -13.40 6.01 -8.84
N ALA A 82 -13.44 4.99 -7.99
CA ALA A 82 -14.08 5.05 -6.68
C ALA A 82 -13.40 6.07 -5.74
N LEU A 83 -12.06 6.13 -5.76
CA LEU A 83 -11.28 7.14 -5.04
C LEU A 83 -11.51 8.56 -5.59
N GLN A 84 -11.52 8.72 -6.92
CA GLN A 84 -11.75 10.01 -7.59
C GLN A 84 -13.16 10.56 -7.34
N ALA A 85 -14.19 9.70 -7.29
CA ALA A 85 -15.55 10.09 -6.96
C ALA A 85 -15.66 10.68 -5.54
N ARG A 86 -14.77 10.27 -4.63
CA ARG A 86 -14.67 10.74 -3.25
C ARG A 86 -13.66 11.88 -3.06
N GLY A 87 -12.99 12.32 -4.12
CA GLY A 87 -11.93 13.35 -4.04
C GLY A 87 -10.62 12.86 -3.40
N LEU A 88 -10.44 11.55 -3.26
CA LEU A 88 -9.27 10.92 -2.61
C LEU A 88 -8.12 10.65 -3.58
N ALA A 89 -8.35 10.85 -4.88
CA ALA A 89 -7.33 10.72 -5.91
C ALA A 89 -7.48 11.81 -6.96
N ARG A 90 -6.36 12.29 -7.48
CA ARG A 90 -6.32 13.26 -8.57
C ARG A 90 -6.89 12.67 -9.86
N LYS A 91 -7.46 13.55 -10.71
CA LYS A 91 -8.02 13.19 -12.02
C LYS A 91 -7.05 13.45 -13.18
N ALA A 92 -6.05 14.29 -12.97
CA ALA A 92 -5.01 14.61 -13.95
C ALA A 92 -3.71 15.00 -13.23
N TYR A 93 -2.60 15.00 -13.97
CA TYR A 93 -1.35 15.60 -13.52
C TYR A 93 -1.32 17.08 -13.92
N GLU A 94 -1.03 17.95 -12.96
CA GLU A 94 -1.05 19.40 -13.18
C GLU A 94 0.31 19.94 -13.63
N PHE A 95 1.38 19.21 -13.33
CA PHE A 95 2.76 19.64 -13.58
C PHE A 95 3.50 18.67 -14.50
N ALA A 96 4.52 19.18 -15.18
CA ALA A 96 5.35 18.38 -16.09
C ALA A 96 6.27 17.40 -15.36
N HIS A 97 6.67 17.73 -14.12
CA HIS A 97 7.68 16.97 -13.39
C HIS A 97 7.10 16.24 -12.19
N PHE A 98 7.67 15.07 -11.92
CA PHE A 98 7.24 14.20 -10.82
C PHE A 98 7.31 14.90 -9.45
N ARG A 99 8.39 15.62 -9.16
CA ARG A 99 8.58 16.32 -7.88
C ARG A 99 7.42 17.26 -7.56
N ASP A 100 6.98 18.02 -8.55
CA ASP A 100 5.97 19.06 -8.33
C ASP A 100 4.58 18.41 -8.19
N ASN A 101 4.32 17.34 -8.94
CA ASN A 101 3.13 16.51 -8.75
C ASN A 101 3.08 15.86 -7.37
N LEU A 102 4.21 15.43 -6.80
CA LEU A 102 4.27 14.80 -5.47
C LEU A 102 3.98 15.79 -4.33
N ARG A 103 4.20 17.10 -4.55
CA ARG A 103 4.00 18.15 -3.54
C ARG A 103 2.61 18.79 -3.55
N ALA A 104 1.71 18.31 -4.40
CA ALA A 104 0.37 18.87 -4.58
C ALA A 104 -0.71 18.17 -3.73
N PHE A 105 -0.33 17.51 -2.64
CA PHE A 105 -1.22 16.81 -1.71
C PHE A 105 -1.23 17.49 -0.34
#